data_AF-A0A956WWA6-F1
#
_entry.id   AF-A0A956WWA6-F1
#
_cell.length_a   1.000
_cell.length_b   1.000
_cell.length_c   1.000
_cell.angle_alpha   90.00
_cell.angle_beta   90.00
_cell.angle_gamma   90.00
#
_symmetry.space_group_name_H-M   'P 1'
#
loop_
_entity.id
_entity.type
_entity.pdbx_description
1 polymer ?
#
loop_
_entity_poly.entity_id
_entity_poly.type
_entity_poly.pdbx_seq_one_letter_code
_entity_poly.pdbx_strand_id
1 'polypeptide(L)' 'MTTVVVNATPLIALSLIDRLDLLRTMFGEVVVPSDVFDEAATIGGR' A
#
# COMPACT_ATOMS: atom_id res chain seq x y z
N MET A 1 7.02 6.33 16.84
CA MET A 1 6.68 5.97 15.44
C MET A 1 6.12 4.57 15.46
N THR A 2 5.02 4.33 14.76
CA THR A 2 4.36 3.02 14.68
C THR A 2 4.65 2.40 13.31
N THR A 3 5.30 1.25 13.28
CA THR A 3 5.46 0.48 12.05
C THR A 3 4.18 -0.31 11.80
N VAL A 4 3.59 -0.19 10.60
CA VAL A 4 2.40 -0.95 10.22
C VAL A 4 2.71 -1.90 9.06
N VAL A 5 2.09 -3.08 9.08
CA VAL A 5 2.09 -4.00 7.94
C VAL A 5 0.80 -3.76 7.16
N VAL A 6 0.93 -3.49 5.86
CA VAL A 6 -0.21 -3.14 5.00
C VAL A 6 -0.62 -4.32 4.12
N ASN A 7 -1.93 -4.49 3.93
CA ASN A 7 -2.50 -5.49 3.01
C ASN A 7 -2.58 -4.94 1.57
N ALA A 8 -2.91 -5.80 0.60
CA ALA A 8 -3.04 -5.40 -0.81
C ALA A 8 -4.19 -4.42 -1.05
N THR A 9 -5.36 -4.64 -0.42
CA THR A 9 -6.55 -3.80 -0.63
C THR A 9 -6.30 -2.29 -0.45
N PRO A 10 -5.73 -1.79 0.66
CA PRO A 10 -5.43 -0.37 0.79
C PRO A 10 -4.36 0.13 -0.19
N LEU A 11 -3.39 -0.70 -0.60
CA LEU A 11 -2.43 -0.33 -1.65
C LEU A 11 -3.12 -0.13 -2.99
N ILE A 12 -3.96 -1.09 -3.42
CA ILE A 12 -4.71 -1.02 -4.67
C ILE A 12 -5.66 0.18 -4.64
N ALA A 13 -6.46 0.32 -3.57
CA ALA A 13 -7.46 1.39 -3.47
C ALA A 13 -6.84 2.79 -3.52
N LEU A 14 -5.72 3.00 -2.84
CA LEU A 14 -5.04 4.29 -2.83
C LEU A 14 -4.24 4.55 -4.11
N SER A 15 -3.69 3.50 -4.74
CA SER A 15 -3.03 3.62 -6.05
C SER A 15 -4.01 4.08 -7.13
N LEU A 16 -5.25 3.58 -7.12
CA LEU A 16 -6.28 3.95 -8.11
C LEU A 16 -6.67 5.42 -8.07
N ILE A 17 -6.41 6.12 -6.96
CA ILE A 17 -6.72 7.55 -6.77
C ILE A 17 -5.45 8.41 -6.66
N ASP A 18 -4.27 7.85 -6.94
CA ASP A 18 -2.97 8.53 -6.81
C ASP A 18 -2.68 9.09 -5.40
N ARG A 19 -3.12 8.36 -4.35
CA ARG A 19 -2.98 8.76 -2.93
C ARG A 19 -2.21 7.77 -2.05
N LEU A 20 -1.21 7.07 -2.60
CA LEU A 20 -0.35 6.19 -1.81
C LEU A 20 0.44 6.94 -0.72
N ASP A 21 0.63 8.25 -0.87
CA ASP A 21 1.23 9.15 0.13
C ASP A 21 0.50 9.12 1.48
N LEU A 22 -0.81 8.82 1.48
CA LEU A 22 -1.62 8.77 2.70
C LEU A 22 -1.17 7.68 3.67
N LEU A 23 -0.68 6.53 3.18
CA LEU A 23 -0.20 5.46 4.04
C LEU A 23 0.97 5.94 4.91
N ARG A 24 1.93 6.64 4.28
CA ARG A 24 3.08 7.22 5.00
C ARG A 24 2.64 8.37 5.91
N THR A 25 1.70 9.19 5.48
CA THR A 25 1.17 10.33 6.26
C THR A 25 0.44 9.87 7.53
N MET A 26 -0.33 8.79 7.45
CA MET A 26 -1.14 8.27 8.57
C MET A 26 -0.33 7.44 9.56
N PHE A 27 0.66 6.66 9.09
CA PHE A 27 1.32 5.65 9.90
C PHE A 27 2.84 5.87 10.10
N GLY A 28 3.48 6.68 9.27
CA GLY A 28 4.94 6.86 9.29
C GLY A 28 5.66 5.75 8.52
N GLU A 29 5.97 4.63 9.17
CA GLU A 29 6.66 3.51 8.54
C GLU A 29 5.65 2.43 8.11
N VAL A 30 5.70 2.07 6.83
CA VAL A 30 4.79 1.11 6.21
C VAL A 30 5.62 -0.02 5.61
N VAL A 31 5.40 -1.24 6.09
CA VAL A 31 6.03 -2.45 5.59
C VAL A 31 5.06 -3.14 4.65
N VAL A 32 5.52 -3.41 3.44
CA VAL A 32 4.78 -4.14 2.41
C VAL A 32 5.42 -5.52 2.24
N PRO A 33 4.74 -6.62 2.61
CA PRO A 33 5.21 -7.97 2.28
C PRO A 33 5.34 -8.17 0.76
N SER A 34 6.28 -9.00 0.32
CA SER A 34 6.50 -9.29 -1.11
C SER A 34 5.23 -9.76 -1.81
N ASP A 35 4.52 -10.71 -1.21
CA ASP A 35 3.33 -11.33 -1.80
C ASP A 35 2.18 -10.31 -1.94
N VAL A 36 2.11 -9.34 -1.03
CA VAL A 36 1.16 -8.23 -1.08
C VAL A 36 1.51 -7.24 -2.18
N PHE A 37 2.80 -6.96 -2.37
CA PHE A 37 3.26 -6.11 -3.47
C PHE A 37 2.93 -6.74 -4.83
N ASP A 38 3.20 -8.03 -4.99
CA ASP A 38 2.95 -8.77 -6.23
C ASP A 38 1.44 -8.80 -6.57
N GLU A 39 0.58 -9.02 -5.57
CA GLU A 39 -0.87 -8.92 -5.73
C GLU A 39 -1.29 -7.51 -6.19
N ALA A 40 -0.81 -6.48 -5.49
CA ALA A 40 -1.15 -5.09 -5.80
C ALA A 40 -0.65 -4.66 -7.19
N ALA A 41 0.55 -5.09 -7.60
CA ALA A 41 1.12 -4.80 -8.91
C ALA A 41 0.37 -5.52 -10.05
N THR A 42 -0.14 -6.73 -9.79
CA THR A 42 -0.91 -7.51 -10.77
C THR A 42 -2.32 -6.95 -10.97
N ILE A 43 -2.97 -6.50 -9.89
CA ILE A 43 -4.37 -6.03 -9.92
C ILE A 43 -4.46 -4.53 -10.22
N GLY A 44 -3.55 -3.72 -9.67
CA GLY A 44 -3.52 -2.27 -9.83
C GLY A 44 -2.84 -1.78 -11.11
N GLY A 45 -2.19 -2.66 -11.88
CA GLY A 45 -1.54 -2.34 -13.14
C GLY A 45 -2.52 -2.11 -14.29
N ARG A 46 -2.98 -0.86 -14.45
CA ARG A 46 -3.49 -0.32 -15.72
C ARG A 46 -2.84 1.02 -16.02
#